data_AF-A0A8B6HLK4-F1
#
_entry.id   AF-A0A8B6HLK4-F1
#
_cell.length_a   1.000
_cell.length_b   1.000
_cell.length_c   1.000
_cell.angle_alpha   90.00
_cell.angle_beta   90.00
_cell.angle_gamma   90.00
#
_symmetry.space_group_name_H-M   'P 1'
#
loop_
_entity.id
_entity.type
_entity.pdbx_description
1 polymer ?
#
loop_
_entity_poly.entity_id
_entity_poly.type
_entity_poly.pdbx_seq_one_letter_code
_entity_poly.pdbx_strand_id
1 'polypeptide(L)'
;MLLKSIMKFMYVSFVLFYVVKCVVTQNCIPESPNQASWSKEVFPNPQTDIGRCGRDCKTSWICDPGQILSSQRADELDFFINEIANSGKCECSQCSGQDGFNISVALVPVINSVGFSDKETKAREFAEYLRKKTWNFQICGNNIVILVSRDDRQVYTDAGPLAFQSLTLDCIEEVYENVRPRFTEGHYYEGLREMIEHYRTTLENGNCNHIETTDGVVGVIVGIAFGAVFVSIVIVGMCICRRGSGSCYAANTGHYGNHHRHGGGNGGGGGFSGGGGGGCSGGGGGDGGGGGGGGF
;
A
#
# COMPACT_ATOMS: atom_id res chain seq x y z
N MET A 1 -40.44 32.72 -55.97
CA MET A 1 -39.26 33.12 -55.17
C MET A 1 -39.42 32.86 -53.67
N LEU A 2 -40.52 33.29 -53.03
CA LEU A 2 -40.74 33.23 -51.57
C LEU A 2 -40.35 31.91 -50.87
N LEU A 3 -40.80 30.73 -51.34
CA LEU A 3 -40.47 29.45 -50.67
C LEU A 3 -38.97 29.19 -50.51
N LYS A 4 -38.13 29.52 -51.51
CA LYS A 4 -36.67 29.33 -51.42
C LYS A 4 -36.03 30.24 -50.36
N SER A 5 -36.65 31.39 -50.08
CA SER A 5 -36.20 32.30 -49.02
C SER A 5 -36.57 31.79 -47.63
N ILE A 6 -37.78 31.26 -47.48
CA ILE A 6 -38.28 30.69 -46.22
C ILE A 6 -37.47 29.43 -45.85
N MET A 7 -37.23 28.53 -46.80
CA MET A 7 -36.38 27.35 -46.56
C MET A 7 -34.95 27.71 -46.14
N LYS A 8 -34.34 28.72 -46.76
CA LYS A 8 -33.02 29.23 -46.32
C LYS A 8 -33.08 29.78 -44.90
N PHE A 9 -34.10 30.55 -44.54
CA PHE A 9 -34.24 31.14 -43.21
C PHE A 9 -34.47 30.08 -42.13
N MET A 10 -35.30 29.07 -42.41
CA MET A 10 -35.50 27.93 -41.53
C MET A 10 -34.22 27.10 -41.37
N TYR A 11 -33.50 26.81 -42.45
CA TYR A 11 -32.26 26.03 -42.39
C TYR A 11 -31.14 26.77 -41.66
N VAL A 12 -30.97 28.08 -41.90
CA VAL A 12 -30.01 28.92 -41.16
C VAL A 12 -30.38 28.96 -39.68
N SER A 13 -31.66 29.12 -39.33
CA SER A 13 -32.12 29.11 -37.92
C SER A 13 -31.90 27.75 -37.25
N PHE A 14 -32.19 26.63 -37.93
CA PHE A 14 -31.94 25.27 -37.42
C PHE A 14 -30.45 24.99 -37.22
N VAL A 15 -29.61 25.38 -38.18
CA VAL A 15 -28.15 25.25 -38.07
C VAL A 15 -27.62 26.15 -36.96
N LEU A 16 -28.11 27.39 -36.80
CA LEU A 16 -27.73 28.25 -35.69
C LEU A 16 -28.12 27.65 -34.34
N PHE A 17 -29.30 27.06 -34.22
CA PHE A 17 -29.74 26.33 -33.02
C PHE A 17 -28.86 25.09 -32.71
N TYR A 18 -28.44 24.33 -33.74
CA TYR A 18 -27.55 23.19 -33.56
C TYR A 18 -26.12 23.62 -33.20
N VAL A 19 -25.58 24.67 -33.83
CA VAL A 19 -24.24 25.21 -33.53
C VAL A 19 -24.19 25.84 -32.14
N VAL A 20 -25.24 26.56 -31.71
CA VAL A 20 -25.35 27.13 -30.36
C VAL A 20 -25.48 26.03 -29.29
N LYS A 21 -26.03 24.85 -29.61
CA LYS A 21 -26.00 23.68 -28.72
C LYS A 21 -24.65 22.94 -28.65
N CYS A 22 -23.68 23.27 -29.51
CA CYS A 22 -22.36 22.63 -29.52
C CYS A 22 -21.27 23.38 -28.73
N VAL A 23 -21.55 24.55 -28.13
CA VAL A 23 -20.56 25.33 -27.36
C VAL A 23 -21.10 25.73 -25.99
N VAL A 24 -21.57 24.72 -25.25
CA VAL A 24 -21.56 24.75 -23.77
C VAL A 24 -20.92 23.45 -23.29
N THR A 25 -19.64 23.26 -23.66
CA THR A 25 -18.76 22.58 -22.72
C THR A 25 -18.72 23.46 -21.47
N GLN A 26 -19.18 22.96 -20.34
CA GLN A 26 -18.87 23.57 -19.05
C GLN A 26 -17.36 23.43 -18.90
N ASN A 27 -16.63 24.45 -19.34
CA ASN A 27 -15.19 24.53 -19.18
C ASN A 27 -14.92 24.64 -17.69
N CYS A 28 -14.73 23.48 -17.06
CA CYS A 28 -14.11 23.41 -15.76
C CYS A 28 -12.79 24.19 -15.86
N ILE A 29 -12.49 24.99 -14.84
CA ILE A 29 -11.20 25.63 -14.71
C ILE A 29 -10.55 24.92 -13.52
N PRO A 30 -9.47 24.16 -13.72
CA PRO A 30 -8.73 23.60 -12.59
C PRO A 30 -8.16 24.79 -11.82
N GLU A 31 -8.71 25.01 -10.62
CA GLU A 31 -8.13 25.93 -9.66
C GLU A 31 -6.92 25.22 -9.06
N SER A 32 -5.75 25.85 -9.15
CA SER A 32 -4.57 25.47 -8.38
C SER A 32 -4.53 26.35 -7.13
N PRO A 33 -5.20 25.95 -6.04
CA PRO A 33 -5.07 26.66 -4.77
C PRO A 33 -3.63 26.50 -4.28
N ASN A 34 -2.82 27.56 -4.44
CA ASN A 34 -1.50 27.70 -3.81
C ASN A 34 -1.63 27.84 -2.28
N GLN A 35 -2.25 26.84 -1.65
CA GLN A 35 -2.71 26.86 -0.28
C GLN A 35 -2.03 25.72 0.50
N ALA A 36 -1.04 26.10 1.31
CA ALA A 36 -0.23 25.18 2.08
C ALA A 36 -0.97 24.53 3.27
N SER A 37 -2.17 24.99 3.64
CA SER A 37 -2.94 24.46 4.76
C SER A 37 -4.44 24.64 4.57
N TRP A 38 -5.23 23.65 4.99
CA TRP A 38 -6.67 23.59 4.72
C TRP A 38 -7.48 23.51 6.00
N SER A 39 -8.62 24.19 6.07
CA SER A 39 -9.61 23.98 7.12
C SER A 39 -10.80 23.19 6.58
N LYS A 40 -11.45 22.44 7.46
CA LYS A 40 -12.56 21.52 7.15
C LYS A 40 -13.78 22.23 6.54
N GLU A 41 -13.96 23.51 6.83
CA GLU A 41 -15.07 24.35 6.35
C GLU A 41 -14.93 24.79 4.88
N VAL A 42 -13.69 24.85 4.36
CA VAL A 42 -13.39 25.34 2.99
C VAL A 42 -12.79 24.28 2.07
N PHE A 43 -12.50 23.10 2.61
CA PHE A 43 -11.98 21.96 1.85
C PHE A 43 -13.00 21.52 0.79
N PRO A 44 -12.59 21.31 -0.48
CA PRO A 44 -13.55 21.13 -1.55
C PRO A 44 -14.22 19.75 -1.51
N ASN A 45 -15.41 19.65 -2.09
CA ASN A 45 -16.12 18.40 -2.30
C ASN A 45 -15.76 17.81 -3.68
N PRO A 46 -15.19 16.59 -3.78
CA PRO A 46 -14.69 16.05 -5.05
C PRO A 46 -15.78 15.65 -6.07
N GLN A 47 -17.05 15.67 -5.65
CA GLN A 47 -18.20 15.45 -6.52
C GLN A 47 -18.80 16.76 -7.06
N THR A 48 -18.66 17.89 -6.35
CA THR A 48 -19.28 19.18 -6.73
C THR A 48 -18.28 20.30 -7.01
N ASP A 49 -17.22 20.43 -6.21
CA ASP A 49 -16.12 21.41 -6.38
C ASP A 49 -15.00 20.83 -7.25
N ILE A 50 -15.38 20.20 -8.37
CA ILE A 50 -14.53 19.34 -9.20
C ILE A 50 -13.21 20.04 -9.64
N GLY A 51 -13.27 21.34 -9.95
CA GLY A 51 -12.10 22.13 -10.33
C GLY A 51 -11.13 22.45 -9.18
N ARG A 52 -11.59 22.38 -7.92
CA ARG A 52 -10.82 22.75 -6.72
C ARG A 52 -10.16 21.57 -6.00
N CYS A 53 -10.54 20.33 -6.33
CA CYS A 53 -9.99 19.13 -5.68
C CYS A 53 -8.66 18.61 -6.26
N GLY A 54 -7.99 19.35 -7.16
CA GLY A 54 -6.67 18.96 -7.68
C GLY A 54 -6.64 17.72 -8.58
N ARG A 55 -7.79 17.33 -9.16
CA ARG A 55 -7.97 16.11 -9.96
C ARG A 55 -8.20 16.38 -11.45
N ASP A 56 -7.60 17.43 -12.01
CA ASP A 56 -7.68 17.76 -13.44
C ASP A 56 -9.13 17.84 -13.98
N CYS A 57 -10.02 18.42 -13.19
CA CYS A 57 -11.47 18.45 -13.40
C CYS A 57 -12.21 17.10 -13.46
N LYS A 58 -11.62 16.02 -12.96
CA LYS A 58 -12.26 14.71 -12.89
C LYS A 58 -13.11 14.60 -11.63
N THR A 59 -14.42 14.36 -11.79
CA THR A 59 -15.27 13.86 -10.70
C THR A 59 -14.68 12.55 -10.18
N SER A 60 -14.43 12.46 -8.87
CA SER A 60 -13.80 11.30 -8.25
C SER A 60 -14.18 11.19 -6.77
N TRP A 61 -13.78 10.10 -6.12
CA TRP A 61 -13.93 9.95 -4.66
C TRP A 61 -12.75 10.51 -3.87
N ILE A 62 -11.81 11.18 -4.55
CA ILE A 62 -10.57 11.70 -3.98
C ILE A 62 -10.53 13.22 -4.13
N CYS A 63 -10.22 13.93 -3.06
CA CYS A 63 -9.88 15.34 -3.11
C CYS A 63 -8.42 15.52 -2.68
N ASP A 64 -7.56 15.94 -3.61
CA ASP A 64 -6.13 16.18 -3.38
C ASP A 64 -5.69 17.53 -3.98
N PRO A 65 -6.18 18.66 -3.42
CA PRO A 65 -5.75 19.99 -3.85
C PRO A 65 -4.25 20.26 -3.58
N GLY A 66 -3.60 19.43 -2.77
CA GLY A 66 -2.18 19.52 -2.43
C GLY A 66 -1.25 18.77 -3.38
N GLN A 67 -1.78 17.99 -4.35
CA GLN A 67 -1.03 17.10 -5.24
C GLN A 67 -0.05 16.19 -4.48
N ILE A 68 -0.53 15.59 -3.39
CA ILE A 68 0.21 14.60 -2.59
C ILE A 68 0.39 13.30 -3.39
N LEU A 69 -0.60 12.95 -4.20
CA LEU A 69 -0.53 11.91 -5.22
C LEU A 69 -0.35 12.53 -6.60
N SER A 70 0.34 11.83 -7.50
CA SER A 70 0.30 12.17 -8.93
C SER A 70 -1.08 11.86 -9.52
N SER A 71 -1.51 12.59 -10.56
CA SER A 71 -2.82 12.35 -11.19
C SER A 71 -3.05 10.90 -11.57
N GLN A 72 -2.02 10.20 -12.08
CA GLN A 72 -2.05 8.77 -12.37
C GLN A 72 -2.31 7.91 -11.12
N ARG A 73 -1.58 8.11 -10.03
CA ARG A 73 -1.77 7.32 -8.80
C ARG A 73 -3.13 7.58 -8.16
N ALA A 74 -3.60 8.83 -8.23
CA ALA A 74 -4.95 9.18 -7.81
C ALA A 74 -6.02 8.56 -8.74
N ASP A 75 -5.77 8.42 -10.04
CA ASP A 75 -6.66 7.70 -10.97
C ASP A 75 -6.71 6.19 -10.72
N GLU A 76 -5.56 5.55 -10.45
CA GLU A 76 -5.48 4.14 -10.05
C GLU A 76 -6.24 3.88 -8.74
N LEU A 77 -6.09 4.77 -7.76
CA LEU A 77 -6.79 4.71 -6.47
C LEU A 77 -8.30 4.97 -6.61
N ASP A 78 -8.70 5.94 -7.43
CA ASP A 78 -10.11 6.28 -7.68
C ASP A 78 -10.84 5.16 -8.44
N PHE A 79 -10.18 4.52 -9.41
CA PHE A 79 -10.73 3.34 -10.08
C PHE A 79 -11.05 2.22 -9.07
N PHE A 80 -10.11 1.90 -8.18
CA PHE A 80 -10.30 0.87 -7.16
C PHE A 80 -11.40 1.22 -6.15
N ILE A 81 -11.49 2.48 -5.72
CA ILE A 81 -12.59 2.95 -4.84
C ILE A 81 -13.95 2.80 -5.52
N ASN A 82 -14.06 3.16 -6.80
CA ASN A 82 -15.28 2.96 -7.57
C ASN A 82 -15.63 1.47 -7.70
N GLU A 83 -14.64 0.58 -7.81
CA GLU A 83 -14.89 -0.87 -7.82
C GLU A 83 -15.62 -1.32 -6.54
N ILE A 84 -15.18 -0.89 -5.35
CA ILE A 84 -15.81 -1.26 -4.07
C ILE A 84 -17.27 -0.79 -4.01
N ALA A 85 -17.55 0.45 -4.40
CA ALA A 85 -18.92 0.97 -4.43
C ALA A 85 -19.82 0.20 -5.43
N ASN A 86 -19.24 -0.26 -6.53
CA ASN A 86 -19.95 -0.85 -7.67
C ASN A 86 -20.10 -2.38 -7.62
N SER A 87 -19.13 -3.11 -7.06
CA SER A 87 -19.19 -4.56 -6.84
C SER A 87 -19.73 -4.93 -5.46
N GLY A 88 -19.65 -4.01 -4.50
CA GLY A 88 -20.08 -4.23 -3.13
C GLY A 88 -21.57 -4.53 -3.02
N LYS A 89 -21.91 -5.45 -2.12
CA LYS A 89 -23.31 -5.74 -1.77
C LYS A 89 -23.91 -4.54 -1.04
N CYS A 90 -25.04 -4.03 -1.52
CA CYS A 90 -25.82 -3.03 -0.79
C CYS A 90 -26.40 -3.64 0.50
N GLU A 91 -26.17 -2.97 1.63
CA GLU A 91 -26.71 -3.34 2.95
C GLU A 91 -27.74 -2.32 3.48
N CYS A 92 -28.11 -1.34 2.66
CA CYS A 92 -29.22 -0.44 2.96
C CYS A 92 -30.58 -1.18 2.98
N SER A 93 -31.55 -0.64 3.72
CA SER A 93 -32.95 -1.12 3.70
C SER A 93 -33.65 -0.90 2.35
N GLN A 94 -33.14 0.03 1.53
CA GLN A 94 -33.56 0.30 0.17
C GLN A 94 -32.32 0.53 -0.69
N CYS A 95 -32.19 -0.22 -1.77
CA CYS A 95 -31.12 -0.08 -2.75
C CYS A 95 -31.73 0.40 -4.08
N SER A 96 -31.15 1.42 -4.69
CA SER A 96 -31.50 1.96 -6.00
C SER A 96 -30.50 1.59 -7.11
N GLY A 97 -29.40 0.92 -6.77
CA GLY A 97 -28.44 0.39 -7.74
C GLY A 97 -27.15 -0.10 -7.09
N GLN A 98 -26.02 0.43 -7.56
CA GLN A 98 -24.68 0.16 -7.05
C GLN A 98 -24.43 0.97 -5.77
N ASP A 99 -25.12 0.57 -4.70
CA ASP A 99 -25.11 1.22 -3.38
C ASP A 99 -24.21 0.46 -2.39
N GLY A 100 -23.01 0.04 -2.83
CA GLY A 100 -22.00 -0.53 -1.95
C GLY A 100 -21.46 0.48 -0.94
N PHE A 101 -20.40 0.12 -0.21
CA PHE A 101 -19.74 1.05 0.70
C PHE A 101 -19.00 2.13 -0.08
N ASN A 102 -19.26 3.39 0.26
CA ASN A 102 -18.68 4.55 -0.40
C ASN A 102 -17.47 5.04 0.39
N ILE A 103 -16.26 4.63 -0.03
CA ILE A 103 -15.01 5.14 0.52
C ILE A 103 -14.65 6.43 -0.21
N SER A 104 -14.17 7.44 0.51
CA SER A 104 -13.72 8.71 -0.05
C SER A 104 -12.47 9.21 0.67
N VAL A 105 -11.58 9.89 -0.04
CA VAL A 105 -10.23 10.22 0.44
C VAL A 105 -9.98 11.73 0.37
N ALA A 106 -9.62 12.32 1.50
CA ALA A 106 -9.22 13.71 1.64
C ALA A 106 -7.70 13.79 1.88
N LEU A 107 -6.98 14.41 0.96
CA LEU A 107 -5.53 14.61 1.03
C LEU A 107 -5.24 16.10 1.27
N VAL A 108 -4.62 16.41 2.41
CA VAL A 108 -4.25 17.78 2.80
C VAL A 108 -2.76 17.87 3.14
N PRO A 109 -2.04 18.93 2.70
CA PRO A 109 -0.67 19.16 3.15
C PRO A 109 -0.59 19.34 4.67
N VAL A 110 -1.32 20.32 5.22
CA VAL A 110 -1.39 20.67 6.65
C VAL A 110 -2.85 20.93 7.04
N ILE A 111 -3.26 20.50 8.24
CA ILE A 111 -4.56 20.85 8.82
C ILE A 111 -4.47 22.24 9.50
N ASN A 112 -5.21 23.20 8.94
CA ASN A 112 -5.50 24.47 9.58
C ASN A 112 -6.76 24.35 10.43
N SER A 113 -6.63 24.40 11.75
CA SER A 113 -7.76 24.40 12.69
C SER A 113 -7.53 25.43 13.78
N VAL A 114 -8.60 26.15 14.13
CA VAL A 114 -8.60 27.11 15.24
C VAL A 114 -8.67 26.38 16.58
N GLY A 115 -7.90 26.87 17.57
CA GLY A 115 -7.94 26.36 18.94
C GLY A 115 -6.80 25.40 19.33
N PHE A 116 -6.75 25.11 20.63
CA PHE A 116 -5.75 24.26 21.26
C PHE A 116 -6.23 22.81 21.35
N SER A 117 -6.13 22.10 20.23
CA SER A 117 -6.23 20.64 20.16
C SER A 117 -4.95 20.05 19.57
N ASP A 118 -4.67 18.81 19.95
CA ASP A 118 -3.63 17.97 19.37
C ASP A 118 -3.93 17.64 17.90
N LYS A 119 -2.97 17.03 17.20
CA LYS A 119 -3.07 16.75 15.77
C LYS A 119 -4.11 15.68 15.43
N GLU A 120 -4.29 14.70 16.30
CA GLU A 120 -5.21 13.58 16.11
C GLU A 120 -6.65 14.04 16.24
N THR A 121 -6.96 14.80 17.30
CA THR A 121 -8.25 15.47 17.48
C THR A 121 -8.58 16.37 16.28
N LYS A 122 -7.61 17.11 15.74
CA LYS A 122 -7.79 17.93 14.54
C LYS A 122 -8.11 17.09 13.30
N ALA A 123 -7.39 15.99 13.09
CA ALA A 123 -7.64 15.07 11.97
C ALA A 123 -9.02 14.41 12.08
N ARG A 124 -9.39 13.92 13.27
CA ARG A 124 -10.72 13.38 13.56
C ARG A 124 -11.83 14.38 13.26
N GLU A 125 -11.76 15.57 13.85
CA GLU A 125 -12.79 16.60 13.63
C GLU A 125 -12.94 17.00 12.16
N PHE A 126 -11.85 16.97 11.39
CA PHE A 126 -11.86 17.29 9.97
C PHE A 126 -12.56 16.18 9.19
N ALA A 127 -12.15 14.92 9.35
CA ALA A 127 -12.79 13.77 8.71
C ALA A 127 -14.29 13.67 9.07
N GLU A 128 -14.64 13.84 10.34
CA GLU A 128 -16.02 13.88 10.82
C GLU A 128 -16.84 15.00 10.17
N TYR A 129 -16.26 16.19 10.03
CA TYR A 129 -16.95 17.32 9.41
C TYR A 129 -17.19 17.09 7.92
N LEU A 130 -16.21 16.55 7.18
CA LEU A 130 -16.40 16.16 5.78
C LEU A 130 -17.54 15.15 5.64
N ARG A 131 -17.47 14.03 6.38
CA ARG A 131 -18.47 12.96 6.25
C ARG A 131 -19.88 13.42 6.61
N LYS A 132 -20.02 14.23 7.67
CA LYS A 132 -21.33 14.58 8.25
C LYS A 132 -21.91 15.91 7.77
N LYS A 133 -21.13 16.79 7.12
CA LYS A 133 -21.56 18.17 6.77
C LYS A 133 -21.36 18.54 5.31
N THR A 134 -20.14 18.47 4.77
CA THR A 134 -19.84 19.06 3.43
C THR A 134 -19.84 18.05 2.30
N TRP A 135 -19.39 16.82 2.54
CA TRP A 135 -19.41 15.76 1.53
C TRP A 135 -20.72 14.99 1.58
N ASN A 136 -21.08 14.49 2.78
CA ASN A 136 -22.39 13.89 3.06
C ASN A 136 -22.85 12.83 2.01
N PHE A 137 -21.91 12.03 1.48
CA PHE A 137 -22.15 10.95 0.50
C PHE A 137 -22.94 9.75 1.07
N GLN A 138 -23.65 9.92 2.19
CA GLN A 138 -24.40 8.84 2.83
C GLN A 138 -25.76 8.62 2.15
N ILE A 139 -26.04 7.38 1.78
CA ILE A 139 -27.40 6.93 1.39
C ILE A 139 -28.09 6.39 2.63
N CYS A 140 -27.42 5.48 3.35
CA CYS A 140 -27.93 4.86 4.58
C CYS A 140 -26.87 4.76 5.71
N GLY A 141 -25.78 5.53 5.62
CA GLY A 141 -24.64 5.43 6.53
C GLY A 141 -23.53 4.48 6.06
N ASN A 142 -23.54 4.13 4.77
CA ASN A 142 -22.55 3.31 4.05
C ASN A 142 -21.27 4.08 3.66
N ASN A 143 -21.11 5.34 4.09
CA ASN A 143 -19.99 6.19 3.66
C ASN A 143 -18.83 6.18 4.66
N ILE A 144 -17.61 6.28 4.14
CA ILE A 144 -16.34 6.26 4.89
C ILE A 144 -15.47 7.40 4.34
N VAL A 145 -14.91 8.22 5.22
CA VAL A 145 -13.96 9.28 4.86
C VAL A 145 -12.61 8.95 5.48
N ILE A 146 -11.60 8.79 4.64
CA ILE A 146 -10.20 8.68 5.05
C ILE A 146 -9.53 10.04 4.82
N LEU A 147 -9.08 10.68 5.89
CA LEU A 147 -8.27 11.89 5.84
C LEU A 147 -6.80 11.53 5.97
N VAL A 148 -5.95 12.08 5.11
CA VAL A 148 -4.49 12.03 5.21
C VAL A 148 -3.96 13.46 5.27
N SER A 149 -3.31 13.83 6.37
CA SER A 149 -2.51 15.05 6.46
C SER A 149 -1.02 14.73 6.41
N ARG A 150 -0.39 15.16 5.30
CA ARG A 150 0.99 14.83 4.96
C ARG A 150 1.98 15.33 6.00
N ASP A 151 1.95 16.63 6.27
CA ASP A 151 2.95 17.34 7.06
C ASP A 151 2.61 17.30 8.57
N ASP A 152 1.34 17.08 8.91
CA ASP A 152 0.96 16.72 10.27
C ASP A 152 1.28 15.27 10.65
N ARG A 153 1.49 14.40 9.65
CA ARG A 153 1.67 12.94 9.78
C ARG A 153 0.49 12.30 10.50
N GLN A 154 -0.71 12.58 10.02
CA GLN A 154 -1.96 12.05 10.57
C GLN A 154 -2.75 11.35 9.47
N VAL A 155 -3.27 10.17 9.79
CA VAL A 155 -4.30 9.50 9.00
C VAL A 155 -5.46 9.24 9.94
N TYR A 156 -6.69 9.52 9.50
CA TYR A 156 -7.89 9.27 10.31
C TYR A 156 -9.04 8.81 9.42
N THR A 157 -9.77 7.78 9.87
CA THR A 157 -10.98 7.29 9.20
C THR A 157 -12.20 7.58 10.04
N ASP A 158 -13.18 8.30 9.49
CA ASP A 158 -14.52 8.39 10.07
C ASP A 158 -15.50 7.56 9.23
N ALA A 159 -16.17 6.60 9.87
CA ALA A 159 -17.08 5.65 9.25
C ALA A 159 -18.56 5.98 9.55
N GLY A 160 -19.43 5.75 8.58
CA GLY A 160 -20.87 5.88 8.73
C GLY A 160 -21.49 4.77 9.60
N PRO A 161 -22.69 4.98 10.17
CA PRO A 161 -23.29 4.03 11.12
C PRO A 161 -23.56 2.62 10.58
N LEU A 162 -23.62 2.43 9.26
CA LEU A 162 -23.70 1.10 8.65
C LEU A 162 -22.29 0.52 8.48
N ALA A 163 -21.36 1.28 7.89
CA ALA A 163 -19.97 0.86 7.73
C ALA A 163 -19.31 0.47 9.06
N PHE A 164 -19.63 1.19 10.13
CA PHE A 164 -19.12 0.97 11.49
C PHE A 164 -19.57 -0.36 12.13
N GLN A 165 -20.56 -1.06 11.56
CA GLN A 165 -20.97 -2.38 12.05
C GLN A 165 -19.93 -3.45 11.72
N SER A 166 -19.14 -3.26 10.66
CA SER A 166 -18.02 -4.13 10.26
C SER A 166 -16.66 -3.46 10.50
N LEU A 167 -16.53 -2.16 10.23
CA LEU A 167 -15.34 -1.34 10.52
C LEU A 167 -15.46 -0.63 11.87
N THR A 168 -15.25 -1.39 12.95
CA THR A 168 -15.18 -0.85 14.32
C THR A 168 -13.95 0.06 14.52
N LEU A 169 -13.89 0.80 15.63
CA LEU A 169 -12.70 1.62 15.96
C LEU A 169 -11.44 0.75 16.05
N ASP A 170 -11.50 -0.33 16.83
CA ASP A 170 -10.39 -1.27 17.01
C ASP A 170 -9.86 -1.79 15.65
N CYS A 171 -10.77 -2.09 14.72
CA CYS A 171 -10.42 -2.52 13.37
C CYS A 171 -9.74 -1.41 12.54
N ILE A 172 -10.27 -0.17 12.62
CA ILE A 172 -9.71 0.99 11.93
C ILE A 172 -8.29 1.28 12.45
N GLU A 173 -8.06 1.14 13.76
CA GLU A 173 -6.76 1.32 14.42
C GLU A 173 -5.78 0.20 14.05
N GLU A 174 -6.20 -1.08 14.09
CA GLU A 174 -5.38 -2.22 13.67
C GLU A 174 -4.95 -2.13 12.20
N VAL A 175 -5.88 -1.80 11.29
CA VAL A 175 -5.56 -1.58 9.88
C VAL A 175 -4.59 -0.41 9.72
N TYR A 176 -4.79 0.70 10.45
CA TYR A 176 -3.89 1.84 10.39
C TYR A 176 -2.47 1.50 10.86
N GLU A 177 -2.29 0.86 12.01
CA GLU A 177 -0.95 0.52 12.52
C GLU A 177 -0.19 -0.45 11.59
N ASN A 178 -0.90 -1.35 10.90
CA ASN A 178 -0.32 -2.21 9.87
C ASN A 178 0.22 -1.42 8.66
N VAL A 179 -0.49 -0.39 8.18
CA VAL A 179 -0.07 0.42 7.01
C VAL A 179 0.75 1.67 7.35
N ARG A 180 0.83 2.04 8.64
CA ARG A 180 1.54 3.21 9.17
C ARG A 180 3.00 3.35 8.70
N PRO A 181 3.79 2.27 8.50
CA PRO A 181 5.12 2.38 7.91
C PRO A 181 5.10 3.08 6.53
N ARG A 182 4.15 2.74 5.65
CA ARG A 182 4.01 3.36 4.31
C ARG A 182 3.84 4.87 4.40
N PHE A 183 2.95 5.33 5.28
CA PHE A 183 2.72 6.75 5.52
C PHE A 183 3.92 7.47 6.14
N THR A 184 4.71 6.77 6.96
CA THR A 184 5.94 7.30 7.57
C THR A 184 7.07 7.45 6.55
N GLU A 185 7.15 6.55 5.57
CA GLU A 185 8.10 6.55 4.47
C GLU A 185 7.71 7.51 3.32
N GLY A 186 6.49 8.06 3.34
CA GLY A 186 5.95 8.92 2.28
C GLY A 186 5.31 8.17 1.11
N HIS A 187 5.12 6.85 1.24
CA HIS A 187 4.43 5.99 0.28
C HIS A 187 2.90 6.09 0.44
N TYR A 188 2.37 7.29 0.19
CA TYR A 188 0.95 7.62 0.40
C TYR A 188 -0.01 6.80 -0.47
N TYR A 189 0.37 6.51 -1.73
CA TYR A 189 -0.45 5.69 -2.62
C TYR A 189 -0.53 4.25 -2.12
N GLU A 190 0.62 3.67 -1.77
CA GLU A 190 0.74 2.29 -1.29
C GLU A 190 0.00 2.12 0.05
N GLY A 191 0.19 3.04 1.01
CA GLY A 191 -0.52 3.05 2.29
C GLY A 191 -2.04 3.17 2.14
N LEU A 192 -2.51 4.11 1.29
CA LEU A 192 -3.94 4.20 0.97
C LEU A 192 -4.46 2.96 0.23
N ARG A 193 -3.64 2.32 -0.61
CA ARG A 193 -4.05 1.13 -1.35
C ARG A 193 -4.27 -0.07 -0.44
N GLU A 194 -3.28 -0.37 0.39
CA GLU A 194 -3.33 -1.44 1.39
C GLU A 194 -4.51 -1.19 2.35
N MET A 195 -4.63 0.01 2.92
CA MET A 195 -5.69 0.38 3.87
C MET A 195 -7.11 0.16 3.33
N ILE A 196 -7.36 0.54 2.07
CA ILE A 196 -8.69 0.42 1.46
C ILE A 196 -8.97 -1.02 1.00
N GLU A 197 -7.94 -1.80 0.66
CA GLU A 197 -8.09 -3.26 0.43
C GLU A 197 -8.51 -3.97 1.74
N HIS A 198 -7.83 -3.69 2.86
CA HIS A 198 -8.24 -4.20 4.17
C HIS A 198 -9.68 -3.78 4.54
N TYR A 199 -10.08 -2.54 4.23
CA TYR A 199 -11.46 -2.11 4.43
C TYR A 199 -12.44 -2.87 3.55
N ARG A 200 -12.13 -3.10 2.27
CA ARG A 200 -12.94 -3.95 1.38
C ARG A 200 -13.15 -5.34 1.97
N THR A 201 -12.08 -6.03 2.35
CA THR A 201 -12.18 -7.40 2.87
C THR A 201 -12.96 -7.46 4.18
N THR A 202 -12.80 -6.46 5.06
CA THR A 202 -13.55 -6.39 6.33
C THR A 202 -15.04 -6.13 6.09
N LEU A 203 -15.38 -5.22 5.17
CA LEU A 203 -16.77 -4.91 4.81
C LEU A 203 -17.46 -6.09 4.11
N GLU A 204 -16.75 -6.85 3.29
CA GLU A 204 -17.30 -8.03 2.59
C GLU A 204 -17.44 -9.26 3.49
N ASN A 205 -16.51 -9.47 4.45
CA ASN A 205 -16.44 -10.71 5.24
C ASN A 205 -16.81 -10.55 6.73
N GLY A 206 -17.00 -9.33 7.23
CA GLY A 206 -17.36 -9.03 8.63
C GLY A 206 -16.27 -9.31 9.66
N ASN A 207 -15.07 -9.71 9.22
CA ASN A 207 -13.95 -10.06 10.09
C ASN A 207 -12.78 -9.11 9.84
N CYS A 208 -12.37 -8.35 10.86
CA CYS A 208 -11.14 -7.55 10.82
C CYS A 208 -9.90 -8.38 11.19
N ASN A 209 -9.87 -9.65 10.80
CA ASN A 209 -8.70 -10.50 11.04
C ASN A 209 -7.62 -10.15 10.02
N HIS A 210 -6.36 -10.14 10.47
CA HIS A 210 -5.17 -10.07 9.62
C HIS A 210 -5.37 -10.74 8.25
N ILE A 211 -5.33 -9.95 7.19
CA ILE A 211 -4.74 -10.44 5.94
C ILE A 211 -3.28 -10.68 6.30
N GLU A 212 -2.82 -11.93 6.32
CA GLU A 212 -1.39 -12.19 6.38
C GLU A 212 -0.76 -11.53 5.15
N THR A 213 0.05 -10.50 5.36
CA THR A 213 0.78 -9.89 4.25
C THR A 213 1.65 -10.97 3.62
N THR A 214 1.75 -10.94 2.29
CA THR A 214 2.44 -11.97 1.51
C THR A 214 3.96 -11.99 1.74
N ASP A 215 4.49 -11.20 2.67
CA ASP A 215 5.86 -11.25 3.18
C ASP A 215 6.23 -12.65 3.71
N GLY A 216 5.29 -13.34 4.38
CA GLY A 216 5.49 -14.74 4.79
C GLY A 216 5.67 -15.67 3.59
N VAL A 217 4.88 -15.46 2.53
CA VAL A 217 4.95 -16.25 1.28
C VAL A 217 6.24 -15.94 0.51
N VAL A 218 6.66 -14.68 0.43
CA VAL A 218 7.93 -14.28 -0.20
C VAL A 218 9.12 -14.86 0.57
N GLY A 219 9.11 -14.78 1.91
CA GLY A 219 10.13 -15.40 2.77
C GLY A 219 10.24 -16.92 2.58
N VAL A 220 9.11 -17.61 2.47
CA VAL A 220 9.06 -19.06 2.17
C VAL A 220 9.57 -19.37 0.76
N ILE A 221 9.17 -18.62 -0.26
CA ILE A 221 9.64 -18.81 -1.65
C ILE A 221 11.16 -18.60 -1.74
N VAL A 222 11.68 -17.53 -1.13
CA VAL A 222 13.11 -17.24 -1.08
C VAL A 222 13.87 -18.32 -0.31
N GLY A 223 13.35 -18.77 0.84
CA GLY A 223 13.93 -19.87 1.62
C GLY A 223 13.99 -21.19 0.85
N ILE A 224 12.92 -21.56 0.13
CA ILE A 224 12.88 -22.74 -0.74
C ILE A 224 13.88 -22.62 -1.88
N ALA A 225 13.99 -21.45 -2.52
CA ALA A 225 14.94 -21.21 -3.60
C ALA A 225 16.40 -21.37 -3.14
N PHE A 226 16.78 -20.74 -2.02
CA PHE A 226 18.13 -20.91 -1.46
C PHE A 226 18.40 -22.36 -1.01
N GLY A 227 17.42 -23.03 -0.40
CA GLY A 227 17.52 -24.44 -0.02
C GLY A 227 17.77 -25.37 -1.23
N ALA A 228 17.03 -25.18 -2.32
CA ALA A 228 17.20 -25.95 -3.55
C ALA A 228 18.57 -25.73 -4.22
N VAL A 229 19.07 -24.49 -4.21
CA VAL A 229 20.42 -24.16 -4.70
C VAL A 229 21.50 -24.83 -3.84
N PHE A 230 21.37 -24.79 -2.50
CA PHE A 230 22.32 -25.45 -1.60
C PHE A 230 22.35 -26.97 -1.79
N VAL A 231 21.18 -27.61 -1.85
CA VAL A 231 21.06 -29.07 -2.05
C VAL A 231 21.63 -29.49 -3.42
N SER A 232 21.37 -28.73 -4.48
CA SER A 232 21.93 -29.05 -5.81
C SER A 232 23.45 -28.90 -5.86
N ILE A 233 24.04 -27.89 -5.21
CA ILE A 233 25.50 -27.77 -5.06
C ILE A 233 26.09 -28.98 -4.32
N VAL A 234 25.47 -29.43 -3.23
CA VAL A 234 25.93 -30.59 -2.44
C VAL A 234 25.84 -31.89 -3.23
N ILE A 235 24.76 -32.10 -4.00
CA ILE A 235 24.60 -33.27 -4.88
C ILE A 235 25.65 -33.24 -6.00
N VAL A 236 25.83 -32.10 -6.69
CA VAL A 236 26.83 -31.96 -7.75
C VAL A 236 28.24 -32.17 -7.21
N GLY A 237 28.56 -31.61 -6.04
CA GLY A 237 29.84 -31.85 -5.35
C GLY A 237 30.08 -33.34 -5.06
N MET A 238 29.10 -34.05 -4.50
CA MET A 238 29.21 -35.50 -4.31
C MET A 238 29.33 -36.28 -5.62
N CYS A 239 28.63 -35.88 -6.69
CA CYS A 239 28.73 -36.52 -8.00
C CYS A 239 30.11 -36.32 -8.65
N ILE A 240 30.72 -35.14 -8.50
CA ILE A 240 32.08 -34.85 -8.97
C ILE A 240 33.10 -35.67 -8.16
N CYS A 241 32.98 -35.70 -6.82
CA CYS A 241 33.85 -36.49 -5.95
C CYS A 241 33.75 -38.01 -6.19
N ARG A 242 32.61 -38.53 -6.67
CA ARG A 242 32.46 -39.96 -7.01
C ARG A 242 32.99 -40.36 -8.38
N ARG A 243 33.43 -39.41 -9.21
CA ARG A 243 33.98 -39.64 -10.55
C ARG A 243 35.49 -39.35 -10.65
N GLY A 244 36.06 -38.71 -9.63
CA GLY A 244 37.50 -38.58 -9.43
C GLY A 244 38.08 -39.71 -8.58
N SER A 245 38.67 -40.71 -9.23
CA SER A 245 39.52 -41.70 -8.55
C SER A 245 40.81 -41.05 -8.02
N GLY A 246 40.92 -40.88 -6.70
CA GLY A 246 42.22 -40.63 -6.04
C GLY A 246 42.27 -39.54 -4.96
N SER A 247 42.43 -39.99 -3.71
CA SER A 247 43.19 -39.34 -2.63
C SER A 247 42.82 -37.90 -2.20
N CYS A 248 42.04 -37.79 -1.12
CA CYS A 248 42.02 -36.59 -0.28
C CYS A 248 41.93 -36.86 1.23
N TYR A 249 42.41 -38.01 1.71
CA TYR A 249 42.67 -38.27 3.14
C TYR A 249 43.93 -39.13 3.34
N ALA A 250 45.10 -38.50 3.30
CA ALA A 250 46.38 -39.10 3.67
C ALA A 250 47.36 -38.02 4.17
N ALA A 251 47.12 -37.51 5.38
CA ALA A 251 48.12 -36.75 6.13
C ALA A 251 48.87 -37.71 7.08
N ASN A 252 50.19 -37.55 7.20
CA ASN A 252 51.15 -38.42 7.92
C ASN A 252 51.26 -39.86 7.37
N THR A 253 52.41 -40.34 6.90
CA THR A 253 53.71 -40.36 7.61
C THR A 253 54.93 -40.29 6.68
N GLY A 254 56.07 -39.82 7.21
CA GLY A 254 57.34 -39.70 6.48
C GLY A 254 58.17 -41.00 6.39
N HIS A 255 59.18 -40.98 5.51
CA HIS A 255 60.09 -42.10 5.24
C HIS A 255 60.94 -42.55 6.45
N TYR A 256 61.17 -43.88 6.54
CA TYR A 256 62.47 -44.60 6.50
C TYR A 256 62.49 -45.81 7.45
N GLY A 257 63.06 -46.95 7.01
CA GLY A 257 63.55 -47.99 7.95
C GLY A 257 63.01 -49.42 7.82
N ASN A 258 63.49 -50.15 6.82
CA ASN A 258 64.07 -51.50 6.90
C ASN A 258 63.49 -52.66 7.77
N HIS A 259 63.35 -53.83 7.10
CA HIS A 259 63.57 -55.22 7.56
C HIS A 259 62.71 -55.93 8.65
N HIS A 260 62.13 -57.06 8.18
CA HIS A 260 62.03 -58.39 8.82
C HIS A 260 60.92 -58.78 9.84
N ARG A 261 60.39 -60.00 9.58
CA ARG A 261 59.78 -61.03 10.46
C ARG A 261 58.25 -61.07 10.72
N HIS A 262 57.73 -62.27 10.43
CA HIS A 262 56.68 -63.07 11.07
C HIS A 262 55.70 -62.47 12.08
N GLY A 263 54.43 -62.88 11.95
CA GLY A 263 53.49 -63.01 13.06
C GLY A 263 52.04 -63.05 12.57
N GLY A 264 51.29 -64.10 12.94
CA GLY A 264 49.83 -64.13 12.72
C GLY A 264 49.08 -63.55 13.92
N GLY A 265 47.78 -63.28 13.77
CA GLY A 265 46.92 -62.79 14.86
C GLY A 265 45.47 -62.60 14.40
N ASN A 266 44.52 -62.88 15.29
CA ASN A 266 43.07 -62.94 15.01
C ASN A 266 42.28 -61.95 15.89
N GLY A 267 41.05 -61.59 15.47
CA GLY A 267 40.10 -60.75 16.23
C GLY A 267 40.24 -59.23 15.98
N GLY A 268 39.24 -58.38 16.26
CA GLY A 268 37.88 -58.63 16.77
C GLY A 268 37.32 -57.38 17.49
N GLY A 269 36.05 -57.01 17.25
CA GLY A 269 35.43 -55.79 17.81
C GLY A 269 35.86 -54.48 17.10
N GLY A 270 35.11 -53.38 17.10
CA GLY A 270 33.87 -53.06 17.82
C GLY A 270 34.06 -51.78 18.66
N GLY A 271 33.39 -50.68 18.32
CA GLY A 271 33.51 -49.43 19.09
C GLY A 271 32.71 -48.26 18.52
N PHE A 272 31.85 -47.66 19.35
CA PHE A 272 31.13 -46.42 19.08
C PHE A 272 31.65 -45.32 20.05
N SER A 273 31.95 -44.14 19.52
CA SER A 273 32.13 -42.87 20.25
C SER A 273 32.06 -41.70 19.27
N GLY A 274 31.69 -40.47 19.62
CA GLY A 274 31.25 -39.95 20.92
C GLY A 274 32.01 -38.68 21.32
N GLY A 275 31.48 -37.49 20.95
CA GLY A 275 32.08 -36.17 21.22
C GLY A 275 33.17 -35.74 20.21
N GLY A 276 33.47 -34.46 20.00
CA GLY A 276 32.83 -33.23 20.51
C GLY A 276 33.70 -31.98 20.28
N GLY A 277 33.09 -30.79 20.23
CA GLY A 277 33.66 -29.47 20.62
C GLY A 277 34.90 -28.87 19.90
N GLY A 278 34.78 -27.58 19.52
CA GLY A 278 35.89 -26.69 19.12
C GLY A 278 35.94 -26.39 17.61
N GLY A 279 36.18 -25.17 17.15
CA GLY A 279 36.47 -23.91 17.84
C GLY A 279 37.35 -23.04 16.94
N CYS A 280 36.89 -21.84 16.56
CA CYS A 280 37.58 -21.00 15.57
C CYS A 280 37.92 -19.62 16.15
N SER A 281 39.21 -19.37 16.36
CA SER A 281 39.76 -18.08 16.79
C SER A 281 40.48 -17.40 15.63
N GLY A 282 40.26 -16.10 15.44
CA GLY A 282 41.03 -15.24 14.53
C GLY A 282 40.16 -14.16 13.86
N GLY A 283 40.59 -12.91 13.70
CA GLY A 283 41.84 -12.29 14.18
C GLY A 283 42.34 -11.20 13.23
N GLY A 284 42.24 -9.92 13.63
CA GLY A 284 42.76 -8.73 12.92
C GLY A 284 41.81 -8.13 11.86
N GLY A 285 41.76 -6.80 11.64
CA GLY A 285 42.38 -5.70 12.39
C GLY A 285 42.52 -4.40 11.54
N GLY A 286 42.16 -3.23 12.12
CA GLY A 286 42.36 -1.85 11.59
C GLY A 286 41.58 -1.46 10.32
N ASP A 287 41.22 -0.21 9.99
CA ASP A 287 41.20 1.11 10.68
C ASP A 287 40.37 2.09 9.79
N GLY A 288 39.91 3.30 10.19
CA GLY A 288 39.96 4.00 11.49
C GLY A 288 39.69 5.52 11.35
N GLY A 289 38.66 6.06 12.02
CA GLY A 289 38.31 7.51 12.07
C GLY A 289 36.96 7.89 11.42
N GLY A 290 36.23 8.94 11.83
CA GLY A 290 36.41 9.84 12.99
C GLY A 290 35.54 11.13 12.91
N GLY A 291 35.00 11.60 14.05
CA GLY A 291 34.17 12.83 14.19
C GLY A 291 32.65 12.55 14.20
N GLY A 292 31.79 13.07 15.10
CA GLY A 292 31.91 14.17 16.07
C GLY A 292 31.45 15.51 15.46
N GLY A 293 30.49 16.28 16.00
CA GLY A 293 29.61 16.11 17.18
C GLY A 293 28.76 17.39 17.41
N GLY A 294 27.76 17.33 18.29
CA GLY A 294 26.84 18.45 18.62
C GLY A 294 25.61 18.55 17.70
N GLY A 295 24.43 19.02 18.14
CA GLY A 295 24.07 19.48 19.49
C GLY A 295 23.32 20.82 19.47
N PHE A 296 22.00 20.79 19.20
CA PHE A 296 20.99 21.79 19.54
C PHE A 296 19.65 21.06 19.74
#